data_AF-A0A2T1EW04-F1
#
_entry.id   AF-A0A2T1EW04-F1
#
_cell.length_a   1.000
_cell.length_b   1.000
_cell.length_c   1.000
_cell.angle_alpha   90.00
_cell.angle_beta   90.00
_cell.angle_gamma   90.00
#
_symmetry.space_group_name_H-M   'P 1'
#
loop_
_entity.id
_entity.type
_entity.pdbx_description
1 polymer ?
#
loop_
_entity_poly.entity_id
_entity_poly.type
_entity_poly.pdbx_seq_one_letter_code
_entity_poly.pdbx_strand_id
1 'polypeptide(L)' 'MLRDSDNPEKSWEDLEAELLPHRPFYAPGETEIEKDLYAKRRCAQQQMKAEKRPDIAGHSYYYCTETNNDD' A
#
# COMPACT_ATOMS: atom_id res chain seq x y z
N MET A 1 -23.87 10.19 21.92
CA MET A 1 -22.73 11.06 21.63
C MET A 1 -22.77 11.32 20.14
N LEU A 2 -23.09 12.56 19.75
CA LEU A 2 -23.11 12.98 18.34
C LEU A 2 -21.68 12.86 17.81
N ARG A 3 -21.50 12.19 16.67
CA ARG A 3 -20.21 12.14 15.99
C ARG A 3 -19.85 13.57 15.57
N ASP A 4 -18.81 14.13 16.16
CA ASP A 4 -18.24 15.41 15.78
C ASP A 4 -17.90 15.39 14.29
N SER A 5 -18.52 16.31 13.56
CA SER A 5 -18.62 16.36 12.10
C SER A 5 -17.60 17.35 11.49
N ASP A 6 -16.42 17.49 12.12
CA ASP A 6 -15.43 18.53 11.78
C ASP A 6 -14.03 18.00 11.43
N ASN A 7 -13.86 16.69 11.32
CA ASN A 7 -12.65 16.12 10.73
C ASN A 7 -13.08 14.95 9.84
N PRO A 8 -13.07 15.07 8.50
CA PRO A 8 -13.28 13.90 7.66
C PRO A 8 -12.13 12.95 7.99
N GLU A 9 -12.47 11.95 8.80
CA GLU A 9 -11.59 10.96 9.35
C GLU A 9 -10.72 10.45 8.19
N LYS A 10 -9.40 10.67 8.28
CA LYS A 10 -8.40 10.09 7.37
C LYS A 10 -8.89 8.70 6.95
N SER A 11 -8.91 8.41 5.65
CA SER A 11 -9.34 7.09 5.19
C SER A 11 -8.57 6.04 5.97
N TRP A 12 -9.20 4.92 6.32
CA TRP A 12 -8.49 3.83 7.02
C TRP A 12 -7.20 3.45 6.29
N GLU A 13 -7.16 3.61 4.97
CA GLU A 13 -5.97 3.48 4.13
C GLU A 13 -4.84 4.47 4.48
N ASP A 14 -5.16 5.74 4.79
CA ASP A 14 -4.19 6.76 5.19
C ASP A 14 -3.60 6.48 6.59
N LEU A 15 -4.44 6.01 7.52
CA LEU A 15 -4.00 5.60 8.86
C LEU A 15 -3.12 4.34 8.83
N GLU A 16 -3.44 3.37 7.95
CA GLU A 16 -2.64 2.15 7.82
C GLU A 16 -1.26 2.43 7.18
N ALA A 17 -1.18 3.41 6.28
CA ALA A 17 0.08 3.86 5.68
C ALA A 17 1.01 4.53 6.70
N GLU A 18 0.48 5.19 7.74
CA GLU A 18 1.26 5.80 8.81
C GLU A 18 1.74 4.79 9.87
N LEU A 19 1.04 3.68 10.05
CA LEU A 19 1.30 2.76 11.17
C LEU A 19 2.31 1.64 10.86
N LEU A 20 2.39 1.14 9.62
CA LEU A 20 3.26 -0.01 9.30
C LEU A 20 3.78 0.04 7.85
N PRO A 21 4.98 0.60 7.59
CA PRO A 21 5.54 0.73 6.24
C PRO A 21 5.79 -0.64 5.54
N HIS A 22 5.97 -1.71 6.31
CA HIS A 22 6.34 -3.04 5.79
C HIS A 22 5.18 -4.05 5.68
N ARG A 23 3.93 -3.63 5.91
CA ARG A 23 2.80 -4.58 5.88
C ARG A 23 2.44 -4.98 4.45
N PRO A 24 2.16 -6.27 4.18
CA PRO A 24 1.60 -6.69 2.89
C PRO A 24 0.24 -6.03 2.65
N PHE A 25 0.01 -5.55 1.44
CA PHE A 25 -1.27 -4.95 1.04
C PHE A 25 -1.71 -5.43 -0.35
N TYR A 26 -3.02 -5.43 -0.57
CA TYR A 26 -3.59 -5.59 -1.91
C TYR A 26 -3.79 -4.22 -2.52
N ALA A 27 -3.22 -4.01 -3.69
CA ALA A 27 -3.44 -2.75 -4.41
C ALA A 27 -4.85 -2.75 -5.03
N PRO A 28 -5.61 -1.64 -4.90
CA PRO A 28 -6.85 -1.45 -5.61
C PRO A 28 -6.58 -1.27 -7.12
N GLY A 29 -7.53 -1.71 -7.94
CA GLY A 29 -7.45 -1.65 -9.41
C GLY A 29 -8.16 -2.84 -10.05
N GLU A 30 -8.71 -2.63 -11.25
CA GLU A 30 -9.36 -3.71 -12.00
C GLU A 30 -8.30 -4.54 -12.75
N THR A 31 -7.29 -3.87 -13.28
CA THR A 31 -6.18 -4.49 -14.02
C THR A 31 -4.92 -4.64 -13.17
N GLU A 32 -4.05 -5.60 -13.53
CA GLU A 32 -2.74 -5.77 -12.86
C GLU A 32 -1.84 -4.53 -13.00
N ILE A 33 -1.97 -3.79 -14.10
CA ILE A 33 -1.20 -2.58 -14.38
C ILE A 33 -1.57 -1.48 -13.38
N GLU A 34 -2.86 -1.28 -13.12
CA GLU A 34 -3.34 -0.31 -12.14
C GLU A 34 -2.89 -0.66 -10.72
N LYS A 35 -2.98 -1.94 -10.37
CA LYS A 35 -2.50 -2.47 -9.07
C LYS A 35 -1.01 -2.19 -8.88
N ASP A 36 -0.21 -2.46 -9.91
CA ASP A 36 1.24 -2.23 -9.88
C ASP A 36 1.60 -0.73 -9.78
N LEU A 37 0.88 0.12 -10.51
CA LEU A 37 1.02 1.59 -10.44
C LEU A 37 0.68 2.13 -9.05
N TYR A 38 -0.42 1.67 -8.45
CA TYR A 38 -0.80 2.07 -7.10
C TYR A 38 0.27 1.63 -6.09
N ALA A 39 0.70 0.37 -6.14
CA ALA A 39 1.71 -0.16 -5.23
C ALA A 39 3.03 0.63 -5.32
N LYS A 40 3.51 0.90 -6.55
CA LYS A 40 4.69 1.74 -6.79
C LYS A 40 4.51 3.14 -6.22
N ARG A 41 3.36 3.78 -6.41
CA ARG A 41 3.09 5.12 -5.90
C ARG A 41 3.08 5.14 -4.36
N ARG A 42 2.44 4.14 -3.73
CA ARG A 42 2.39 4.00 -2.27
C ARG A 42 3.79 3.82 -1.68
N CYS A 43 4.59 2.91 -2.23
CA CYS A 43 5.95 2.68 -1.72
C CYS A 43 6.91 3.83 -2.04
N ALA A 44 6.73 4.53 -3.17
CA ALA A 44 7.54 5.70 -3.53
C ALA A 44 7.37 6.88 -2.55
N GLN A 45 6.18 7.06 -1.96
CA GLN A 45 5.97 8.05 -0.89
C GLN A 45 6.85 7.78 0.34
N GLN A 46 7.27 6.53 0.53
CA GLN A 46 8.11 6.08 1.63
C GLN A 46 9.57 5.84 1.20
N GLN A 47 9.95 6.22 -0.03
CA GLN A 47 11.27 5.96 -0.63
C GLN A 47 11.65 4.46 -0.70
N MET A 48 10.63 3.60 -0.79
CA MET A 48 10.77 2.13 -0.85
C MET A 48 10.38 1.60 -2.25
N LYS A 49 10.81 0.36 -2.55
CA LYS A 49 10.37 -0.37 -3.76
C LYS A 49 9.16 -1.22 -3.45
N ALA A 50 8.24 -1.29 -4.40
CA ALA A 50 7.11 -2.21 -4.35
C ALA A 50 7.55 -3.59 -4.85
N GLU A 51 7.48 -4.61 -4.00
CA GLU A 51 7.70 -6.01 -4.36
C GLU A 51 6.36 -6.73 -4.50
N LYS A 52 6.10 -7.30 -5.68
CA LYS A 52 4.90 -8.09 -5.99
C LYS A 52 5.12 -9.56 -5.63
N ARG A 53 4.20 -10.15 -4.88
CA ARG A 53 4.19 -11.59 -4.57
C ARG A 53 2.83 -12.22 -4.92
N PRO A 54 2.82 -13.44 -5.47
CA PRO A 54 1.59 -14.19 -5.66
C PRO A 54 1.12 -14.80 -4.34
N ASP A 55 -0.18 -14.74 -4.09
CA ASP A 55 -0.86 -15.44 -3.00
C ASP A 55 -1.27 -16.86 -3.39
N ILE A 56 -1.58 -17.70 -2.40
CA ILE A 56 -2.08 -19.07 -2.61
C ILE A 56 -3.35 -19.14 -3.47
N ALA A 57 -4.16 -18.09 -3.49
CA ALA A 57 -5.36 -17.99 -4.32
C ALA A 57 -5.10 -17.49 -5.76
N GLY A 58 -3.84 -17.21 -6.12
CA GLY A 58 -3.47 -16.67 -7.44
C GLY A 58 -3.67 -15.15 -7.57
N HIS A 59 -4.06 -14.46 -6.50
CA HIS A 59 -4.04 -12.99 -6.44
C HIS A 59 -2.62 -12.47 -6.21
N SER A 60 -2.38 -11.19 -6.46
CA SER A 60 -1.10 -10.54 -6.18
C SER A 60 -1.24 -9.55 -5.05
N TYR A 61 -0.33 -9.62 -4.09
CA TYR A 61 -0.18 -8.65 -3.01
C TYR A 61 1.22 -8.04 -3.07
N TYR A 62 1.37 -6.91 -2.41
CA TYR A 62 2.54 -6.06 -2.53
C TYR A 62 3.12 -5.75 -1.17
N TYR A 63 4.44 -5.61 -1.12
CA TYR A 63 5.18 -5.11 0.02
C TYR A 63 5.96 -3.86 -0.36
N CYS A 64 6.09 -2.92 0.57
CA CYS A 64 7.11 -1.90 0.47
C CYS A 64 8.37 -2.40 1.17
N THR A 65 9.38 -2.72 0.38
CA THR A 65 10.69 -3.13 0.87
C THR A 65 11.66 -1.98 0.66
N GLU A 66 12.56 -1.76 1.62
CA GLU A 66 13.66 -0.82 1.43
C GLU A 66 14.38 -1.16 0.13
N THR A 67 14.82 -0.11 -0.57
CA THR A 67 15.70 -0.31 -1.71
C THR A 67 17.03 -0.78 -1.12
N ASN A 68 17.21 -2.08 -0.94
CA ASN A 68 18.53 -2.65 -0.85
C ASN A 68 19.18 -2.31 -2.20
N ASN A 69 19.95 -1.22 -2.22
CA ASN A 69 21.03 -1.07 -3.16
C ASN A 69 22.04 -2.15 -2.79
N ASP A 70 21.75 -3.39 -3.19
CA ASP A 70 22.79 -4.36 -3.46
C ASP A 70 23.38 -3.93 -4.82
N ASP A 71 24.66 -3.53 -4.73
CA ASP A 71 25.66 -3.14 -5.72
C ASP A 71 25.43 -3.58 -7.18
#